data_AF-A0A0K9NSX7-F1
#
_entry.id   AF-A0A0K9NSX7-F1
#
_cell.length_a   1.000
_cell.length_b   1.000
_cell.length_c   1.000
_cell.angle_alpha   90.00
_cell.angle_beta   90.00
_cell.angle_gamma   90.00
#
_symmetry.space_group_name_H-M   'P 1'
#
loop_
_entity.id
_entity.type
_entity.pdbx_description
1 polymer ?
#
loop_
_entity_poly.entity_id
_entity_poly.type
_entity_poly.pdbx_seq_one_letter_code
_entity_poly.pdbx_strand_id
1 'polypeptide(L)'
;MFFGGDSLGYVDIVLGSDLCWIKTVEILTEVKFLDEEKTHLLVTWTERFCAHSAVKGLIPETEKLVQLSPFVKLSWKSKTEASI
;
A
#
# COMPACT_ATOMS: atom_id res chain seq x y z
N MET A 1 -10.72 -0.64 -16.00
CA MET A 1 -11.64 0.38 -15.53
C MET A 1 -11.08 0.91 -14.23
N PHE A 2 -11.06 2.22 -14.09
CA PHE A 2 -10.75 2.93 -12.86
C PHE A 2 -12.05 3.12 -12.07
N PHE A 3 -11.96 3.59 -10.83
CA PHE A 3 -13.15 4.03 -10.10
C PHE A 3 -13.81 5.23 -10.79
N GLY A 4 -13.03 6.08 -11.46
CA GLY A 4 -13.52 7.12 -12.37
C GLY A 4 -14.07 6.62 -13.72
N GLY A 5 -14.19 5.30 -13.93
CA GLY A 5 -14.62 4.71 -15.19
C GLY A 5 -13.47 4.57 -16.20
N ASP A 6 -13.52 5.33 -17.29
CA ASP A 6 -12.54 5.25 -18.38
C ASP A 6 -11.22 5.99 -18.06
N SER A 7 -11.23 6.92 -17.13
CA SER A 7 -10.08 7.71 -16.68
C SER A 7 -9.92 7.67 -15.17
N LEU A 8 -8.76 8.10 -14.67
CA LEU A 8 -8.54 8.30 -13.24
C LEU A 8 -9.60 9.26 -12.67
N GLY A 9 -10.26 8.83 -11.61
CA GLY A 9 -11.19 9.64 -10.83
C GLY A 9 -10.62 10.00 -9.46
N TYR A 10 -11.42 10.72 -8.68
CA TYR A 10 -11.04 11.14 -7.33
C TYR A 10 -10.69 9.96 -6.41
N VAL A 11 -11.51 8.90 -6.44
CA VAL A 11 -11.28 7.70 -5.63
C VAL A 11 -9.98 7.00 -6.02
N ASP A 12 -9.64 6.96 -7.31
CA ASP A 12 -8.37 6.38 -7.77
C ASP A 12 -7.16 7.14 -7.20
N ILE A 13 -7.24 8.47 -7.17
CA ILE A 13 -6.17 9.32 -6.65
C ILE A 13 -6.00 9.12 -5.15
N VAL A 14 -7.09 9.16 -4.38
CA VAL A 14 -7.05 8.97 -2.93
C VAL A 14 -6.49 7.59 -2.59
N LEU A 15 -7.13 6.53 -3.09
CA LEU A 15 -6.72 5.15 -2.81
C LEU A 15 -5.30 4.87 -3.32
N GLY A 16 -4.97 5.40 -4.51
CA GLY A 16 -3.66 5.24 -5.11
C GLY A 16 -2.53 5.93 -4.36
N SER A 17 -2.81 7.09 -3.73
CA SER A 17 -1.84 7.79 -2.88
C SER A 17 -1.51 7.01 -1.60
N ASP A 18 -2.44 6.20 -1.11
CA ASP A 18 -2.28 5.37 0.08
C ASP A 18 -1.65 3.99 -0.20
N LEU A 19 -1.50 3.60 -1.46
CA LEU A 19 -0.97 2.28 -1.85
C LEU A 19 0.38 1.95 -1.19
N CYS A 20 1.24 2.95 -1.01
CA CYS A 20 2.54 2.73 -0.39
C CYS A 20 2.40 2.35 1.10
N TRP A 21 1.43 2.93 1.80
CA TRP A 21 1.12 2.58 3.19
C TRP A 21 0.40 1.24 3.28
N ILE A 22 -0.54 0.95 2.37
CA ILE A 22 -1.23 -0.35 2.31
C ILE A 22 -0.20 -1.47 2.23
N LYS A 23 0.72 -1.42 1.26
CA LYS A 23 1.80 -2.41 1.11
C LYS A 23 2.71 -2.48 2.34
N THR A 24 2.99 -1.34 2.97
CA THR A 24 3.78 -1.29 4.21
C THR A 24 3.08 -2.05 5.34
N VAL A 25 1.77 -1.85 5.52
CA VAL A 25 0.99 -2.56 6.55
C VAL A 25 0.90 -4.06 6.24
N GLU A 26 0.76 -4.46 4.97
CA GLU A 26 0.79 -5.87 4.59
C GLU A 26 2.08 -6.57 5.03
N ILE A 27 3.23 -5.91 4.83
CA ILE A 27 4.54 -6.44 5.26
C ILE A 27 4.61 -6.55 6.79
N LEU A 28 4.13 -5.52 7.50
CA LEU A 28 4.28 -5.44 8.97
C LEU A 28 3.33 -6.35 9.74
N THR A 29 2.17 -6.64 9.17
CA THR A 29 1.12 -7.44 9.81
C THR A 29 1.04 -8.85 9.24
N GLU A 30 1.74 -9.12 8.13
CA GLU A 30 1.64 -10.36 7.33
C GLU A 30 0.21 -10.62 6.80
N VAL A 31 -0.67 -9.62 6.83
CA VAL A 31 -2.03 -9.69 6.29
C VAL A 31 -2.04 -9.14 4.87
N LYS A 32 -2.66 -9.86 3.94
CA LYS A 32 -2.84 -9.41 2.55
C LYS A 32 -4.18 -8.71 2.36
N PHE A 33 -4.14 -7.43 1.97
CA PHE A 33 -5.29 -6.63 1.55
C PHE A 33 -5.44 -6.63 0.03
N LEU A 34 -4.33 -6.59 -0.70
CA LEU A 34 -4.23 -6.79 -2.14
C LEU A 34 -3.90 -8.26 -2.40
N ASP A 35 -4.95 -9.06 -2.48
CA ASP A 35 -4.91 -10.51 -2.55
C ASP A 35 -5.64 -10.94 -3.82
N GLU A 36 -4.98 -11.74 -4.66
CA GLU A 36 -5.55 -12.12 -5.96
C GLU A 36 -6.80 -13.00 -5.82
N GLU A 37 -6.92 -13.79 -4.75
CA GLU A 37 -8.10 -14.64 -4.53
C GLU A 37 -9.27 -13.83 -3.96
N LYS A 38 -9.00 -12.89 -3.05
CA LYS A 38 -10.03 -12.16 -2.30
C LYS A 38 -10.39 -10.82 -2.92
N THR A 39 -9.42 -10.12 -3.49
CA THR A 39 -9.53 -8.75 -3.99
C THR A 39 -8.94 -8.59 -5.40
N HIS A 40 -9.13 -9.59 -6.27
CA HIS A 40 -8.67 -9.61 -7.67
C HIS A 40 -8.89 -8.29 -8.45
N LEU A 41 -10.05 -7.64 -8.28
CA LEU A 41 -10.34 -6.36 -8.94
C LEU A 41 -9.42 -5.23 -8.47
N LEU A 42 -9.07 -5.19 -7.18
CA LEU A 42 -8.15 -4.21 -6.61
C LEU A 42 -6.70 -4.48 -7.01
N VAL A 43 -6.31 -5.75 -7.12
CA VAL A 43 -4.98 -6.13 -7.65
C VAL A 43 -4.86 -5.63 -9.09
N THR A 44 -5.82 -5.99 -9.93
CA THR A 44 -5.89 -5.57 -11.33
C THR A 44 -5.94 -4.04 -11.47
N TRP A 45 -6.68 -3.36 -10.59
CA TRP A 45 -6.74 -1.91 -10.54
C TRP A 45 -5.38 -1.31 -10.16
N THR A 46 -4.70 -1.86 -9.16
CA THR A 46 -3.40 -1.38 -8.67
C THR A 46 -2.36 -1.41 -9.79
N GLU A 47 -2.31 -2.50 -10.56
CA GLU A 47 -1.40 -2.63 -11.70
C GLU A 47 -1.65 -1.54 -12.76
N ARG A 48 -2.92 -1.32 -13.13
CA ARG A 48 -3.30 -0.27 -14.08
C ARG A 48 -2.99 1.13 -13.55
N PHE A 49 -3.29 1.39 -12.28
CA PHE A 49 -3.02 2.67 -11.63
C PHE A 49 -1.52 2.97 -11.64
N CYS A 50 -0.68 2.02 -11.22
CA CYS A 50 0.78 2.17 -11.20
C CYS A 50 1.37 2.34 -12.61
N ALA A 51 0.77 1.72 -13.63
CA ALA A 51 1.20 1.84 -15.02
C ALA A 51 0.74 3.15 -15.70
N HIS A 52 -0.23 3.86 -15.13
CA HIS A 52 -0.75 5.09 -15.71
C HIS A 52 0.35 6.17 -15.81
N SER A 53 0.41 6.89 -16.93
CA SER A 53 1.50 7.84 -17.23
C SER A 53 1.67 8.93 -16.17
N ALA A 54 0.57 9.41 -15.58
CA ALA A 54 0.58 10.41 -14.51
C ALA A 54 1.07 9.87 -13.15
N VAL A 55 1.15 8.55 -12.97
CA VAL A 55 1.46 7.90 -11.69
C VAL A 55 2.81 7.19 -11.73
N LYS A 56 3.20 6.67 -12.90
CA LYS A 56 4.41 5.87 -13.09
C LYS A 56 5.64 6.58 -12.50
N GLY A 57 6.30 5.92 -11.56
CA GLY A 57 7.50 6.42 -10.88
C GLY A 57 7.24 7.32 -9.67
N LEU A 58 5.98 7.61 -9.32
CA LEU A 58 5.63 8.40 -8.14
C LEU A 58 5.45 7.56 -6.87
N ILE A 59 5.11 6.27 -7.01
CA ILE A 59 4.91 5.38 -5.86
C ILE A 59 6.26 5.00 -5.25
N PRO A 60 6.53 5.33 -3.97
CA PRO A 60 7.81 5.03 -3.33
C PRO A 60 8.06 3.52 -3.15
N GLU A 61 9.34 3.14 -3.04
CA GLU A 61 9.73 1.79 -2.65
C GLU A 61 9.24 1.47 -1.23
N THR A 62 8.49 0.38 -1.09
CA THR A 62 7.79 0.01 0.14
C THR A 62 8.79 -0.30 1.28
N GLU A 63 9.95 -0.86 0.97
CA GLU A 63 11.00 -1.24 1.92
C GLU A 63 11.58 -0.03 2.66
N LYS A 64 11.68 1.13 2.00
CA LYS A 64 12.14 2.37 2.63
C LYS A 64 11.09 2.92 3.61
N LEU A 65 9.81 2.77 3.30
CA LEU A 65 8.73 3.23 4.19
C LEU A 65 8.55 2.33 5.41
N VAL A 66 8.73 1.02 5.27
CA VAL A 66 8.74 0.08 6.41
C VAL A 66 9.72 0.57 7.48
N GLN A 67 10.94 0.94 7.10
CA GLN A 67 11.97 1.44 8.02
C GLN A 67 11.61 2.77 8.70
N LEU A 68 10.85 3.64 8.04
CA LEU A 68 10.41 4.93 8.59
C LEU A 68 9.11 4.81 9.41
N SER A 69 8.39 3.69 9.28
CA SER A 69 7.03 3.56 9.78
C SER A 69 6.95 3.64 11.32
N PRO A 70 5.94 4.35 11.87
CA PRO A 70 5.66 4.32 13.29
C PRO A 70 5.35 2.91 13.82
N PHE A 71 4.82 2.02 12.98
CA PHE A 71 4.51 0.63 13.34
C PHE A 71 5.76 -0.21 13.61
N VAL A 72 6.83 -0.08 12.81
CA VAL A 72 8.13 -0.68 13.15
C VAL A 72 8.64 -0.12 14.47
N LYS A 73 8.60 1.20 14.66
CA LYS A 73 9.03 1.81 15.93
C LYS A 73 8.21 1.29 17.13
N LEU A 74 6.90 1.11 16.95
CA LEU A 74 6.01 0.60 17.99
C LEU A 74 6.28 -0.89 18.28
N SER A 75 6.50 -1.71 17.25
CA SER A 75 6.80 -3.14 17.43
C SER A 75 8.17 -3.39 18.06
N TRP A 76 9.16 -2.54 17.76
CA TRP A 76 10.44 -2.53 18.47
C TRP A 76 10.25 -2.13 19.94
N LYS A 77 9.53 -1.04 20.21
CA LYS A 77 9.22 -0.60 21.58
C LYS A 77 8.51 -1.69 22.39
N SER A 78 7.46 -2.31 21.84
CA SER A 78 6.72 -3.36 22.54
C SER A 78 7.58 -4.60 22.80
N LYS A 79 8.46 -4.99 21.87
CA LYS A 79 9.40 -6.10 22.06
C LYS A 79 10.47 -5.79 23.12
N THR A 80 10.96 -4.55 23.19
CA THR A 80 11.93 -4.13 24.20
C THR A 80 11.32 -4.07 25.60
N GLU A 81 10.06 -3.63 25.73
CA GLU A 81 9.35 -3.58 27.01
C GLU A 81 8.94 -4.97 27.52
N ALA A 82 8.63 -5.91 26.63
CA ALA A 82 8.28 -7.29 26.99
C ALA A 82 9.49 -8.18 27.37
N SER A 83 10.72 -7.66 27.29
CA SER A 83 11.96 -8.40 27.64
C SER A 83 12.66 -7.87 28.89
N ILE A 84 11.99 -7.06 29.72
CA ILE A 84 12.46 -6.56 31.04
C ILE A 84 11.60 -7.17 32.14
#